data_AF-A0A1Z7Z109-F1
#
_entry.id   AF-A0A1Z7Z109-F1
#
_cell.length_a   1.000
_cell.length_b   1.000
_cell.length_c   1.000
_cell.angle_alpha   90.00
_cell.angle_beta   90.00
_cell.angle_gamma   90.00
#
_symmetry.space_group_name_H-M   'P 1'
#
loop_
_entity.id
_entity.type
_entity.pdbx_description
1 polymer ?
#
loop_
_entity_poly.entity_id
_entity_poly.type
_entity_poly.pdbx_seq_one_letter_code
_entity_poly.pdbx_strand_id
1 'polypeptide(L)'
;MPERKKIEIKGEPSQGQSRNLEFVPAKRFKTERSIATLGVIAYNANLMADRERVAAFDGESSYSACVIECQQSLAATAQAEIILRRIFN
;
A
#
# COMPACT_ATOMS: atom_id res chain seq x y z
N MET A 1 18.31 -53.78 -39.11
CA MET A 1 18.31 -53.73 -37.63
C MET A 1 19.31 -52.68 -37.18
N PRO A 2 18.87 -51.48 -36.77
CA PRO A 2 19.73 -50.53 -36.05
C PRO A 2 19.47 -50.58 -34.54
N GLU A 3 20.56 -50.55 -33.79
CA GLU A 3 20.64 -50.69 -32.34
C GLU A 3 20.02 -49.49 -31.59
N ARG A 4 19.21 -49.76 -30.56
CA ARG A 4 18.72 -48.72 -29.64
C ARG A 4 19.84 -48.35 -28.67
N LYS A 5 20.36 -47.11 -28.75
CA LYS A 5 21.22 -46.54 -27.71
C LYS A 5 20.42 -46.40 -26.39
N LYS A 6 20.84 -47.12 -25.35
CA LYS A 6 20.45 -46.85 -23.97
C LYS A 6 21.05 -45.51 -23.56
N ILE A 7 20.21 -44.55 -23.19
CA ILE A 7 20.64 -43.34 -22.50
C ILE A 7 20.71 -43.70 -21.01
N GLU A 8 21.93 -43.89 -20.51
CA GLU A 8 22.21 -44.01 -19.08
C GLU A 8 22.11 -42.61 -18.46
N ILE A 9 21.09 -42.37 -17.65
CA ILE A 9 21.05 -41.21 -16.76
C ILE A 9 21.85 -41.61 -15.52
N LYS A 10 23.12 -41.19 -15.47
CA LYS A 10 23.96 -41.31 -14.27
C LYS A 10 23.45 -40.35 -13.19
N GLY A 11 23.40 -40.86 -11.97
CA GLY A 11 22.61 -40.34 -10.85
C GLY A 11 23.10 -39.06 -10.15
N GLU A 12 22.12 -38.44 -9.48
CA GLU A 12 22.09 -37.86 -8.11
C GLU A 12 23.19 -36.90 -7.62
N PRO A 13 22.99 -36.18 -6.48
CA PRO A 13 21.91 -35.27 -6.14
C PRO A 13 22.49 -33.94 -5.60
N SER A 14 22.20 -32.78 -6.19
CA SER A 14 22.65 -31.51 -5.56
C SER A 14 21.63 -31.04 -4.52
N GLN A 15 21.91 -31.39 -3.28
CA GLN A 15 21.38 -30.79 -2.06
C GLN A 15 21.21 -29.26 -2.18
N GLY A 16 20.11 -28.78 -1.59
CA GLY A 16 20.16 -27.57 -0.78
C GLY A 16 20.37 -26.26 -1.52
N GLN A 17 19.43 -25.87 -2.37
CA GLN A 17 19.10 -24.45 -2.48
C GLN A 17 17.67 -24.26 -2.00
N SER A 18 17.51 -24.35 -0.67
CA SER A 18 16.60 -23.43 0.01
C SER A 18 17.02 -22.05 -0.47
N ARG A 19 16.34 -21.53 -1.50
CA ARG A 19 16.39 -20.09 -1.77
C ARG A 19 15.85 -19.50 -0.48
N ASN A 20 16.75 -19.05 0.38
CA ASN A 20 16.41 -18.18 1.47
C ASN A 20 15.78 -16.98 0.79
N LEU A 21 14.44 -17.01 0.67
CA LEU A 21 13.62 -15.86 0.39
C LEU A 21 13.69 -15.03 1.67
N GLU A 22 14.88 -14.50 1.95
CA GLU A 22 15.06 -13.49 2.97
C GLU A 22 14.10 -12.38 2.60
N PHE A 23 13.18 -12.10 3.53
CA PHE A 23 12.33 -10.94 3.43
C PHE A 23 13.25 -9.71 3.33
N VAL A 24 13.36 -9.15 2.13
CA VAL A 24 14.04 -7.87 1.92
C VAL A 24 12.97 -6.80 2.17
N PRO A 25 13.05 -6.06 3.29
CA PRO A 25 12.15 -4.95 3.50
C PRO A 25 12.35 -3.97 2.35
N ALA A 26 11.26 -3.56 1.69
CA ALA A 26 11.34 -2.54 0.65
C ALA A 26 12.04 -1.31 1.23
N LYS A 27 13.14 -0.86 0.61
CA LYS A 27 13.81 0.41 0.96
C LYS A 27 12.81 1.53 0.72
N ARG A 28 12.07 1.93 1.77
CA ARG A 28 11.11 3.03 1.72
C ARG A 28 11.90 4.32 1.51
N PHE A 29 11.76 4.92 0.33
CA PHE A 29 12.34 6.22 0.01
C PHE A 29 11.90 7.27 1.05
N LYS A 30 12.87 7.96 1.66
CA LYS A 30 12.75 9.16 2.52
C LYS A 30 11.43 9.22 3.30
N THR A 31 11.38 8.45 4.39
CA THR A 31 10.22 8.27 5.26
C THR A 31 9.57 9.59 5.69
N GLU A 32 10.37 10.59 6.05
CA GLU A 32 9.87 11.87 6.58
C GLU A 32 9.12 12.71 5.54
N ARG A 33 9.66 12.88 4.33
CA ARG A 33 8.99 13.68 3.27
C ARG A 33 7.66 13.05 2.88
N SER A 34 7.61 11.72 2.85
CA SER A 34 6.38 10.98 2.56
C SER A 34 5.35 11.13 3.68
N ILE A 35 5.78 11.05 4.95
CA ILE A 35 4.91 11.30 6.11
C ILE A 35 4.33 12.72 6.07
N ALA A 36 5.17 13.71 5.78
CA ALA A 36 4.71 15.11 5.67
C ALA A 36 3.66 15.26 4.57
N THR A 37 3.89 14.64 3.40
CA THR A 37 2.95 14.69 2.27
C THR A 37 1.63 14.01 2.62
N LEU A 38 1.66 12.82 3.23
CA LEU A 38 0.45 12.13 3.70
C LEU A 38 -0.30 12.94 4.75
N GLY A 39 0.41 13.66 5.62
CA GLY A 39 -0.20 14.56 6.61
C GLY A 39 -0.99 15.67 5.95
N VAL A 40 -0.45 16.29 4.90
CA VAL A 40 -1.15 17.31 4.11
C VAL A 40 -2.40 16.74 3.42
N ILE A 41 -2.30 15.54 2.84
CA ILE A 41 -3.45 14.86 2.20
C ILE A 41 -4.56 14.63 3.22
N ALA A 42 -4.24 14.08 4.39
CA ALA A 42 -5.23 13.81 5.43
C ALA A 42 -5.91 15.10 5.93
N TYR A 43 -5.12 16.16 6.12
CA TYR A 43 -5.64 17.46 6.53
C TYR A 43 -6.60 18.05 5.49
N ASN A 44 -6.22 18.06 4.21
CA ASN A 44 -7.05 18.61 3.15
C ASN A 44 -8.35 17.82 2.94
N ALA A 45 -8.28 16.49 3.05
CA ALA A 45 -9.47 15.64 2.94
C ALA A 45 -10.47 15.92 4.07
N ASN A 46 -10.00 16.05 5.32
CA ASN A 46 -10.87 16.46 6.43
C ASN A 46 -11.48 17.85 6.20
N LEU A 47 -10.68 18.82 5.75
CA LEU A 47 -11.16 20.16 5.45
C LEU A 47 -12.22 20.16 4.33
N MET A 48 -12.07 19.32 3.31
CA MET A 48 -13.07 19.16 2.24
C MET A 48 -14.37 18.57 2.78
N ALA A 49 -14.29 17.55 3.64
CA ALA A 49 -15.47 16.95 4.28
C ALA A 49 -16.23 17.98 5.14
N ASP A 50 -15.51 18.81 5.90
CA ASP A 50 -16.11 19.84 6.74
C ASP A 50 -16.72 20.97 5.90
N ARG A 51 -16.06 21.37 4.80
CA ARG A 51 -16.64 22.34 3.85
C ARG A 51 -17.94 21.85 3.25
N GLU A 52 -18.01 20.58 2.83
CA GLU A 52 -19.26 20.00 2.30
C GLU A 52 -20.38 19.97 3.34
N ARG A 53 -20.06 19.67 4.61
CA ARG A 53 -21.04 19.75 5.70
C ARG A 53 -21.56 21.16 5.88
N VAL A 54 -20.67 22.15 5.92
CA VAL A 54 -21.03 23.56 6.12
C VAL A 54 -21.86 24.07 4.94
N ALA A 55 -21.43 23.83 3.71
CA ALA A 55 -22.19 24.21 2.51
C ALA A 55 -23.60 23.61 2.50
N ALA A 56 -23.75 22.36 2.97
CA ALA A 56 -25.07 21.74 3.11
C ALA A 56 -25.93 22.38 4.20
N PHE A 57 -25.34 22.82 5.33
CA PHE A 57 -26.06 23.53 6.38
C PHE A 57 -26.48 24.94 5.95
N ASP A 58 -25.65 25.63 5.18
CA ASP A 58 -25.92 26.97 4.65
C ASP A 58 -26.87 26.95 3.44
N GLY A 59 -27.22 25.76 2.94
CA GLY A 59 -28.10 25.57 1.78
C GLY A 59 -27.42 25.86 0.44
N GLU A 60 -26.10 26.02 0.41
CA GLU A 60 -25.29 26.24 -0.78
C GLU A 60 -25.11 24.96 -1.62
N SER A 61 -25.20 23.79 -0.97
CA SER A 61 -25.15 22.47 -1.62
C SER A 61 -26.17 21.50 -1.02
N SER A 62 -26.52 20.47 -1.79
CA SER A 62 -27.29 19.33 -1.25
C SER A 62 -26.38 18.45 -0.40
N TYR A 63 -26.82 18.09 0.81
CA TYR A 63 -26.06 17.18 1.68
C TYR A 63 -25.75 15.86 0.96
N SER A 64 -24.46 15.50 0.89
CA SER A 64 -23.99 14.25 0.29
C SER A 64 -23.14 13.44 1.27
N ALA A 65 -23.77 12.47 1.92
CA ALA A 65 -23.09 11.54 2.83
C ALA A 65 -21.94 10.81 2.13
N CYS A 66 -22.13 10.38 0.88
CA CYS A 66 -21.13 9.65 0.10
C CYS A 66 -19.84 10.45 -0.12
N VAL A 67 -19.94 11.74 -0.42
CA VAL A 67 -18.77 12.61 -0.63
C VAL A 67 -18.02 12.80 0.69
N ILE A 68 -18.74 13.09 1.76
CA ILE A 68 -18.17 13.27 3.10
C ILE A 68 -17.46 11.97 3.55
N GLU A 69 -18.11 10.82 3.42
CA GLU A 69 -17.54 9.52 3.77
C GLU A 69 -16.31 9.18 2.94
N CYS A 70 -16.30 9.48 1.63
CA CYS A 70 -15.12 9.29 0.78
C CYS A 70 -13.94 10.14 1.27
N GLN A 71 -14.17 11.42 1.57
CA GLN A 71 -13.12 12.31 2.06
C GLN A 71 -12.57 11.86 3.43
N GLN A 72 -13.46 11.46 4.34
CA GLN A 72 -13.05 10.92 5.63
C GLN A 72 -12.29 9.59 5.50
N SER A 73 -12.71 8.71 4.58
CA SER A 73 -12.02 7.44 4.30
C SER A 73 -10.62 7.67 3.72
N LEU A 74 -10.46 8.67 2.85
CA LEU A 74 -9.17 9.10 2.33
C LEU A 74 -8.26 9.61 3.46
N ALA A 75 -8.79 10.47 4.34
CA ALA A 75 -8.05 10.97 5.49
C ALA A 75 -7.59 9.84 6.43
N ALA A 76 -8.50 8.91 6.74
CA ALA A 76 -8.20 7.74 7.58
C ALA A 76 -7.12 6.85 6.96
N THR A 77 -7.19 6.61 5.64
CA THR A 77 -6.21 5.79 4.91
C THR A 77 -4.83 6.44 4.91
N ALA A 78 -4.76 7.76 4.68
CA ALA A 78 -3.50 8.50 4.74
C ALA A 78 -2.87 8.46 6.15
N GLN A 79 -3.68 8.58 7.21
CA GLN A 79 -3.23 8.44 8.59
C GLN A 79 -2.76 7.02 8.92
N ALA A 80 -3.47 6.00 8.46
CA ALA A 80 -3.07 4.61 8.62
C ALA A 80 -1.70 4.35 7.97
N GLU A 81 -1.48 4.86 6.77
CA GLU A 81 -0.18 4.75 6.09
C GLU A 81 0.95 5.48 6.84
N ILE A 82 0.68 6.63 7.46
CA ILE A 82 1.65 7.31 8.34
C ILE A 82 2.01 6.42 9.53
N ILE A 83 1.02 5.82 10.19
CA ILE A 83 1.24 4.92 11.34
C ILE A 83 2.09 3.72 10.91
N LEU A 84 1.72 3.07 9.81
CA LEU A 84 2.49 1.94 9.26
C LEU A 84 3.93 2.37 8.90
N ARG A 85 4.14 3.59 8.42
CA ARG A 85 5.49 4.11 8.16
C ARG A 85 6.29 4.38 9.43
N ARG A 86 5.64 4.76 10.53
CA ARG A 86 6.32 4.98 11.82
C ARG A 86 6.65 3.67 12.56
N ILE A 87 5.85 2.61 12.36
CA ILE A 87 6.10 1.31 12.99
C ILE A 87 7.21 0.54 12.27
N PHE A 88 7.26 0.63 10.93
CA PHE A 88 8.13 -0.22 10.10
C PHE A 88 9.36 0.50 9.52
N ASN A 89 9.63 1.76 9.89
CA ASN A 89 10.89 2.47 9.59
C ASN A 89 11.50 3.01 10.87
#